data_AF-A0A285U6B6-F1
#
_entry.id   AF-A0A285U6B6-F1
#
_cell.length_a   1.000
_cell.length_b   1.000
_cell.length_c   1.000
_cell.angle_alpha   90.00
_cell.angle_beta   90.00
_cell.angle_gamma   90.00
#
_symmetry.space_group_name_H-M   'P 1'
#
loop_
_entity.id
_entity.type
_entity.pdbx_description
1 polymer ?
#
loop_
_entity_poly.entity_id
_entity_poly.type
_entity_poly.pdbx_seq_one_letter_code
_entity_poly.pdbx_strand_id
1 'polypeptide(L)'
;MTRIIIAILILLLPLIEIAGFVMVGRQIGLLATLLLVIASAVLGMAILRRQGFQALSKLRQPNLPRDLPAEKFFGTALVLLAGLLLLVPGFFTDLIAILLLVPFVRTVIARRLAARAVVVNFNASVDPHGPRPQQPRTIDLDTDDYNRDEPR
;
A
#
# COMPACT_ATOMS: atom_id res chain seq x y z
N MET A 1 22.77 13.58 -8.21
CA MET A 1 23.45 12.37 -7.68
C MET A 1 22.48 11.25 -7.35
N THR A 2 21.42 11.47 -6.56
CA THR A 2 20.45 10.42 -6.16
C THR A 2 19.83 9.63 -7.32
N ARG A 3 19.46 10.30 -8.43
CA ARG A 3 18.91 9.64 -9.62
C ARG A 3 19.90 8.64 -10.26
N ILE A 4 21.19 8.98 -10.28
CA ILE A 4 22.25 8.12 -10.82
C ILE A 4 22.46 6.92 -9.89
N ILE A 5 22.47 7.15 -8.57
CA ILE A 5 22.59 6.08 -7.57
C ILE A 5 21.45 5.07 -7.72
N ILE A 6 20.21 5.54 -7.87
CA ILE A 6 19.04 4.67 -8.08
C ILE A 6 19.18 3.85 -9.37
N ALA A 7 19.61 4.48 -10.47
CA ALA A 7 19.83 3.78 -11.74
C ALA A 7 20.90 2.68 -11.62
N ILE A 8 22.02 2.97 -10.94
CA ILE A 8 23.07 1.97 -10.68
C ILE A 8 22.51 0.83 -9.83
N LEU A 9 21.75 1.12 -8.77
CA LEU A 9 21.18 0.10 -7.89
C LEU A 9 20.23 -0.84 -8.65
N ILE A 10 19.39 -0.29 -9.52
CA ILE A 10 18.46 -1.06 -10.37
C ILE A 10 19.23 -1.99 -11.32
N LEU A 11 20.40 -1.56 -11.83
CA LEU A 11 21.24 -2.39 -12.70
C LEU A 11 22.02 -3.45 -11.90
N LEU A 12 22.55 -3.09 -10.74
CA LEU A 12 23.40 -3.96 -9.92
C LEU A 12 22.60 -5.10 -9.28
N LEU A 13 21.37 -4.82 -8.85
CA LEU A 13 20.51 -5.76 -8.15
C LEU A 13 20.30 -7.07 -8.93
N PRO A 14 19.82 -7.09 -10.19
CA PRO A 14 19.68 -8.35 -10.95
C PRO A 14 21.01 -9.05 -11.20
N LEU A 15 22.12 -8.30 -11.29
CA LEU A 15 23.46 -8.88 -11.44
C LEU A 15 23.88 -9.66 -10.18
N ILE A 16 23.60 -9.10 -9.00
CA ILE A 16 23.80 -9.76 -7.71
C ILE A 16 22.88 -10.99 -7.60
N GLU A 17 21.63 -10.89 -8.06
CA GLU A 17 20.71 -12.04 -8.06
C GLU A 17 21.23 -13.20 -8.91
N ILE A 18 21.65 -12.92 -10.15
CA ILE A 18 22.21 -13.95 -11.05
C ILE A 18 23.44 -14.59 -10.42
N ALA A 19 24.34 -13.80 -9.82
CA ALA A 19 25.50 -14.34 -9.11
C ALA A 19 25.09 -15.25 -7.94
N GLY A 20 24.07 -14.87 -7.17
CA GLY A 20 23.47 -15.68 -6.11
C GLY A 20 22.90 -17.00 -6.63
N PHE A 21 22.13 -16.95 -7.72
CA PHE A 21 21.57 -18.15 -8.38
C PHE A 21 22.65 -19.13 -8.82
N VAL A 22 23.71 -18.63 -9.45
CA VAL A 22 24.85 -19.46 -9.87
C VAL A 22 25.58 -20.05 -8.67
N MET A 23 25.82 -19.24 -7.63
CA MET A 23 26.54 -19.70 -6.44
C MET A 23 25.80 -20.82 -5.72
N VAL A 24 24.50 -20.65 -5.48
CA VAL A 24 23.68 -21.67 -4.81
C VAL A 24 23.44 -22.86 -5.74
N GLY A 25 23.16 -22.63 -7.01
CA GLY A 25 22.99 -23.68 -8.02
C GLY A 25 24.20 -24.60 -8.15
N ARG A 26 25.41 -24.07 -7.96
CA ARG A 26 26.64 -24.89 -7.93
C ARG A 26 26.81 -25.71 -6.65
N GLN A 27 26.24 -25.27 -5.53
CA GLN A 27 26.35 -25.95 -4.24
C GLN A 27 25.32 -27.06 -4.06
N ILE A 28 24.06 -26.81 -4.43
CA ILE A 28 22.94 -27.74 -4.18
C ILE A 28 22.29 -28.29 -5.45
N GLY A 29 22.73 -27.84 -6.63
CA GLY A 29 22.18 -28.24 -7.92
C GLY A 29 21.03 -27.36 -8.41
N LEU A 30 20.78 -27.42 -9.72
CA LEU A 30 19.77 -26.60 -10.41
C LEU A 30 18.34 -26.93 -9.93
N LEU A 31 17.98 -28.22 -9.86
CA LEU A 31 16.63 -28.64 -9.46
C LEU A 31 16.28 -28.18 -8.04
N ALA A 32 17.20 -28.34 -7.09
CA ALA A 32 16.99 -27.86 -5.71
C ALA A 32 16.84 -26.33 -5.67
N THR A 33 17.63 -25.61 -6.47
CA THR A 33 17.53 -24.14 -6.59
C THR A 33 16.18 -23.71 -7.15
N LEU A 34 15.68 -24.37 -8.19
CA LEU A 34 14.36 -24.09 -8.75
C LEU A 34 13.23 -24.40 -7.76
N LEU A 35 13.35 -25.48 -6.97
CA LEU A 35 12.39 -25.77 -5.91
C LEU A 35 12.38 -24.68 -4.83
N LEU A 36 13.54 -24.13 -4.45
CA LEU A 36 13.61 -23.02 -3.50
C LEU A 36 12.90 -21.76 -4.03
N VAL A 37 13.12 -21.41 -5.30
CA VAL A 37 12.44 -20.29 -5.98
C VAL A 37 10.92 -20.48 -5.99
N ILE A 38 10.45 -21.68 -6.33
CA ILE A 38 9.01 -21.97 -6.32
C ILE A 38 8.47 -21.90 -4.88
N ALA A 39 9.20 -22.45 -3.92
CA ALA A 39 8.81 -22.40 -2.52
C ALA A 39 8.74 -20.96 -1.98
N SER A 40 9.70 -20.10 -2.33
CA SER A 40 9.68 -18.69 -1.92
C SER A 40 8.51 -17.94 -2.56
N ALA A 41 8.24 -18.16 -3.84
CA ALA A 41 7.08 -17.56 -4.52
C ALA A 41 5.75 -18.01 -3.91
N VAL A 42 5.59 -19.29 -3.57
CA VAL A 42 4.41 -19.83 -2.88
C VAL A 42 4.26 -19.19 -1.50
N LEU A 43 5.35 -19.05 -0.75
CA LEU A 43 5.35 -18.39 0.56
C LEU A 43 4.94 -16.92 0.44
N GLY A 44 5.52 -16.19 -0.50
CA GLY A 44 5.16 -14.81 -0.81
C GLY A 44 3.67 -14.69 -1.12
N MET A 45 3.17 -15.48 -2.07
CA MET A 45 1.75 -15.51 -2.42
C MET A 45 0.85 -15.82 -1.22
N ALA A 46 1.23 -16.78 -0.37
CA ALA A 46 0.47 -17.10 0.83
C ALA A 46 0.41 -15.92 1.82
N ILE A 47 1.50 -15.17 1.97
CA ILE A 47 1.54 -13.95 2.79
C ILE A 47 0.63 -12.87 2.20
N LEU A 48 0.75 -12.57 0.90
CA LEU A 48 -0.12 -11.58 0.24
C LEU A 48 -1.59 -11.97 0.36
N ARG A 49 -1.91 -13.26 0.18
CA ARG A 49 -3.28 -13.75 0.30
C ARG A 49 -3.80 -13.49 1.71
N ARG A 50 -3.08 -13.95 2.74
CA ARG A 50 -3.50 -13.80 4.15
C ARG A 50 -3.64 -12.32 4.54
N GLN A 51 -2.69 -11.48 4.17
CA GLN A 51 -2.68 -10.08 4.62
C GLN A 51 -3.48 -9.14 3.75
N GLY A 52 -3.56 -9.40 2.44
CA GLY A 52 -4.45 -8.70 1.53
C GLY A 52 -5.91 -8.86 1.94
N PHE A 53 -6.33 -10.08 2.31
CA PHE A 53 -7.66 -10.30 2.88
C PHE A 53 -7.87 -9.54 4.19
N GLN A 54 -6.93 -9.62 5.13
CA GLN A 54 -7.04 -8.87 6.39
C GLN A 54 -7.11 -7.36 6.19
N ALA A 55 -6.36 -6.80 5.24
CA ALA A 55 -6.40 -5.38 4.91
C ALA A 55 -7.78 -5.00 4.36
N LEU A 56 -8.32 -5.78 3.42
CA LEU A 56 -9.64 -5.52 2.83
C LEU A 56 -10.78 -5.67 3.85
N SER A 57 -10.69 -6.67 4.75
CA SER A 57 -11.64 -6.86 5.84
C SER A 57 -11.63 -5.70 6.84
N LYS A 58 -10.48 -5.08 7.09
CA LYS A 58 -10.39 -3.88 7.92
C LYS A 58 -11.07 -2.70 7.25
N LEU A 59 -10.82 -2.46 5.95
CA LEU A 59 -11.45 -1.36 5.21
C LEU A 59 -12.99 -1.42 5.17
N ARG A 60 -13.58 -2.62 5.29
CA ARG A 60 -15.03 -2.81 5.34
C ARG A 60 -15.64 -2.58 6.72
N GLN A 61 -14.84 -2.38 7.76
CA GLN A 61 -15.36 -2.14 9.12
C GLN A 61 -15.80 -0.67 9.26
N PRO A 62 -17.07 -0.39 9.57
CA PRO A 62 -17.60 0.97 9.69
C PRO A 62 -17.02 1.75 10.88
N ASN A 63 -16.31 1.07 11.79
CA ASN A 63 -15.73 1.63 13.00
C ASN A 63 -14.21 1.73 12.94
N LEU A 64 -13.64 2.05 11.76
CA LEU A 64 -12.20 2.31 11.70
C LEU A 64 -11.85 3.46 12.65
N PRO A 65 -10.96 3.26 13.64
CA PRO A 65 -10.50 4.34 14.49
C PRO A 65 -9.97 5.48 13.60
N ARG A 66 -10.45 6.71 13.83
CA ARG A 66 -9.98 7.89 13.08
C ARG A 66 -8.47 8.09 13.19
N ASP A 67 -7.86 7.57 14.27
CA ASP A 67 -6.43 7.60 14.51
C ASP A 67 -5.84 6.18 14.41
N LEU A 68 -5.53 5.73 13.19
CA LEU A 68 -4.68 4.57 13.00
C LEU A 68 -3.22 4.99 13.23
N PRO A 69 -2.52 4.44 14.23
CA PRO A 69 -1.11 4.79 14.46
C PRO A 69 -0.29 4.49 13.20
N ALA A 70 0.45 5.48 12.69
CA ALA A 70 1.25 5.34 11.48
C ALA A 70 2.18 4.10 11.52
N GLU A 71 2.71 3.76 12.71
CA GLU A 71 3.51 2.56 12.94
C GLU A 71 2.77 1.26 12.56
N LYS A 72 1.48 1.12 12.90
CA LYS A 72 0.68 -0.07 12.55
C LYS A 72 0.42 -0.17 11.05
N PHE A 73 0.23 0.98 10.39
CA PHE A 73 0.07 1.04 8.94
C PHE A 73 1.35 0.62 8.22
N PHE A 74 2.49 1.23 8.55
CA PHE A 74 3.78 0.86 7.98
C PHE A 74 4.15 -0.60 8.29
N GLY A 75 3.84 -1.09 9.49
CA GLY A 75 4.04 -2.51 9.81
C GLY A 75 3.28 -3.43 8.86
N THR A 76 2.01 -3.13 8.55
CA THR A 76 1.22 -3.94 7.59
C THR A 76 1.77 -3.80 6.16
N ALA A 77 2.10 -2.58 5.74
CA ALA A 77 2.67 -2.30 4.42
C ALA A 77 4.01 -3.00 4.19
N LEU A 78 4.88 -3.02 5.20
CA LEU A 78 6.18 -3.70 5.13
C LEU A 78 6.04 -5.21 4.95
N VAL A 79 5.00 -5.83 5.52
CA VAL A 79 4.83 -7.27 5.33
C VAL A 79 4.20 -7.60 3.98
N LEU A 80 3.30 -6.76 3.47
CA LEU A 80 2.85 -6.85 2.07
C LEU A 80 4.02 -6.67 1.09
N LEU A 81 4.92 -5.72 1.37
CA LEU A 81 6.13 -5.50 0.58
C LEU A 81 7.08 -6.71 0.65
N ALA A 82 7.27 -7.30 1.83
CA ALA A 82 8.06 -8.53 1.98
C ALA A 82 7.46 -9.70 1.19
N GLY A 83 6.14 -9.87 1.25
CA GLY A 83 5.45 -10.86 0.43
C GLY A 83 5.64 -10.62 -1.07
N LEU A 84 5.60 -9.35 -1.51
CA LEU A 84 5.79 -8.99 -2.92
C LEU A 84 7.23 -9.22 -3.37
N LEU A 85 8.22 -8.94 -2.53
CA LEU A 85 9.62 -9.27 -2.79
C LEU A 85 9.83 -10.77 -2.94
N LEU A 86 9.23 -11.61 -2.08
CA LEU A 86 9.29 -13.07 -2.20
C LEU A 86 8.62 -13.61 -3.48
N LEU A 87 7.68 -12.85 -4.06
CA LEU A 87 6.99 -13.24 -5.28
C LEU A 87 7.86 -13.04 -6.54
N VAL A 88 8.80 -12.09 -6.50
CA VAL A 88 9.82 -11.91 -7.54
C VAL A 88 11.10 -12.56 -7.03
N PRO A 89 11.27 -13.88 -7.24
CA PRO A 89 12.29 -14.65 -6.55
C PRO A 89 13.68 -14.15 -6.91
N GLY A 90 14.46 -13.88 -5.87
CA GLY A 90 15.88 -13.54 -5.94
C GLY A 90 16.54 -13.96 -4.64
N PHE A 91 17.74 -14.52 -4.68
CA PHE A 91 18.44 -14.93 -3.46
C PHE A 91 18.69 -13.76 -2.50
N PHE A 92 19.06 -12.59 -3.01
CA PHE A 92 19.33 -11.43 -2.17
C PHE A 92 18.03 -10.73 -1.76
N THR A 93 17.09 -10.55 -2.68
CA THR A 93 15.74 -10.02 -2.37
C THR A 93 14.96 -10.91 -1.40
N ASP A 94 15.06 -12.24 -1.51
CA ASP A 94 14.40 -13.18 -0.59
C ASP A 94 14.97 -13.04 0.82
N LEU A 95 16.28 -12.85 0.96
CA LEU A 95 16.91 -12.62 2.25
C LEU A 95 16.41 -11.32 2.90
N ILE A 96 16.30 -10.25 2.12
CA ILE A 96 15.72 -8.98 2.57
C ILE A 96 14.25 -9.17 2.97
N ALA A 97 13.48 -9.90 2.17
CA ALA A 97 12.07 -10.13 2.43
C ALA A 97 11.84 -10.92 3.73
N ILE A 98 12.60 -12.00 3.92
CA ILE A 98 12.60 -12.78 5.15
C ILE A 98 13.00 -11.92 6.34
N LEU A 99 14.01 -11.06 6.18
CA LEU A 99 14.42 -10.13 7.23
C LEU A 99 13.31 -9.12 7.58
N LEU A 100 12.56 -8.63 6.59
CA LEU A 100 11.39 -7.77 6.82
C LEU A 100 10.22 -8.50 7.51
N LEU A 101 10.11 -9.82 7.36
CA LEU A 101 9.11 -10.62 8.06
C LEU A 101 9.41 -10.73 9.56
N VAL A 102 10.68 -10.63 9.95
CA VAL A 102 11.10 -10.65 11.36
C VAL A 102 10.45 -9.48 12.12
N PRO A 103 9.69 -9.74 13.20
CA PRO A 103 8.91 -8.72 13.88
C PRO A 103 9.77 -7.58 14.43
N PHE A 104 10.96 -7.88 14.94
CA PHE A 104 11.90 -6.89 15.47
C PHE A 104 12.39 -5.92 14.39
N VAL A 105 12.84 -6.43 13.24
CA VAL A 105 13.31 -5.59 12.13
C VAL A 105 12.15 -4.73 11.62
N ARG A 106 10.98 -5.34 11.46
CA ARG A 106 9.77 -4.65 11.00
C ARG A 106 9.39 -3.49 11.91
N THR A 107 9.33 -3.68 13.23
CA THR A 107 8.93 -2.60 14.15
C THR A 107 9.94 -1.46 14.15
N VAL A 108 11.24 -1.77 14.10
CA VAL A 108 12.30 -0.75 14.00
C VAL A 108 12.15 0.07 12.72
N ILE A 109 11.99 -0.59 11.57
CA ILE A 109 11.80 0.11 10.28
C ILE A 109 10.49 0.91 10.28
N ALA A 110 9.38 0.30 10.73
CA ALA A 110 8.07 0.96 10.79
C ALA A 110 8.10 2.22 11.66
N ARG A 111 8.76 2.18 12.82
CA ARG A 111 8.94 3.38 13.68
C ARG A 111 9.75 4.46 12.99
N ARG A 112 10.87 4.09 12.35
CA ARG A 112 11.73 5.05 11.64
C ARG A 112 11.02 5.72 10.47
N LEU A 113 10.19 4.96 9.74
CA LEU A 113 9.37 5.50 8.65
C LEU A 113 8.23 6.36 9.18
N ALA A 114 7.53 5.91 10.22
CA ALA A 114 6.45 6.67 10.87
C ALA A 114 6.95 8.01 11.43
N ALA A 115 8.15 8.04 12.03
CA ALA A 115 8.75 9.26 12.56
C ALA A 115 9.13 10.30 11.48
N ARG A 116 9.26 9.87 10.20
CA ARG A 116 9.61 10.72 9.07
C ARG A 116 8.42 11.03 8.16
N ALA A 117 7.31 10.33 8.33
CA ALA A 117 6.09 10.56 7.56
C ALA A 117 5.35 11.76 8.17
N VAL A 118 5.25 12.85 7.40
CA VAL A 118 4.25 13.88 7.67
C VAL A 118 2.90 13.18 7.59
N VAL A 119 2.11 13.24 8.66
CA VAL A 119 0.75 12.67 8.68
C VAL A 119 -0.09 13.46 7.69
N VAL A 120 -0.12 13.02 6.44
CA VAL A 120 -1.08 13.51 5.47
C VAL A 120 -2.40 12.88 5.87
N ASN A 121 -3.22 13.65 6.57
CA ASN A 121 -4.61 13.28 6.83
C ASN A 121 -5.29 13.14 5.47
N PHE A 122 -5.34 11.90 4.95
CA PHE A 122 -6.23 11.53 3.87
C PHE A 122 -7.64 11.50 4.46
N ASN A 123 -8.16 12.69 4.77
CA ASN A 123 -9.58 12.91 4.96
C ASN A 123 -10.23 12.77 3.58
N ALA A 124 -10.37 11.54 3.12
CA ALA A 124 -11.40 11.22 2.15
C ALA A 124 -12.72 11.35 2.90
N SER A 125 -13.18 12.59 3.06
CA SER A 125 -14.58 12.87 3.33
C SER A 125 -15.33 12.35 2.11
N VAL A 126 -15.64 11.06 2.11
CA VAL A 126 -16.76 10.54 1.33
C VAL A 126 -17.97 11.14 2.03
N ASP A 127 -18.37 12.33 1.60
CA ASP A 127 -19.68 12.88 1.95
C ASP A 127 -20.71 11.81 1.55
N PRO A 128 -21.43 11.19 2.50
CA PRO A 128 -22.51 10.28 2.17
C PRO A 128 -23.68 11.02 1.48
N HIS A 129 -23.65 12.35 1.52
CA HIS A 129 -24.50 13.23 0.74
C HIS A 129 -23.85 13.50 -0.62
N GLY A 130 -24.25 12.73 -1.63
CA GLY A 130 -23.99 13.08 -3.04
C GLY A 130 -24.47 14.50 -3.38
N PRO A 131 -24.06 15.08 -4.52
CA PRO A 131 -24.46 16.42 -4.90
C PRO A 131 -25.98 16.49 -4.91
N ARG A 132 -26.56 17.23 -3.96
CA ARG A 132 -28.00 17.53 -3.96
C ARG A 132 -28.29 18.14 -5.34
N PRO A 133 -29.17 17.55 -6.17
CA PRO A 133 -29.63 18.25 -7.36
C PRO A 133 -30.22 19.56 -6.85
N GLN A 134 -29.65 20.68 -7.26
CA GLN A 134 -30.21 21.99 -7.01
C GLN A 134 -31.64 21.92 -7.53
N GLN A 135 -32.60 21.87 -6.61
CA GLN A 135 -33.99 22.03 -6.99
C GLN A 135 -34.05 23.38 -7.73
N PRO A 136 -34.67 23.41 -8.93
CA PRO A 136 -34.84 24.66 -9.66
C PRO A 136 -35.42 25.66 -8.67
N ARG A 137 -34.77 26.81 -8.55
CA ARG A 137 -35.20 27.88 -7.65
C ARG A 137 -36.53 28.41 -8.19
N THR A 138 -37.63 27.73 -7.86
CA THR A 138 -38.97 28.21 -8.13
C THR A 138 -39.16 29.41 -7.23
N ILE A 139 -39.27 30.58 -7.85
CA ILE A 139 -39.65 31.81 -7.18
C ILE A 139 -41.14 31.65 -6.92
N ASP A 140 -41.51 31.21 -5.73
CA ASP A 140 -42.88 31.32 -5.27
C ASP A 140 -43.15 32.82 -5.09
N LEU A 141 -43.92 33.37 -6.03
CA LEU A 141 -44.49 34.70 -5.88
C LEU A 141 -45.59 34.57 -4.82
N ASP A 142 -45.29 35.06 -3.62
CA ASP A 142 -46.31 35.24 -2.59
C ASP A 142 -47.34 36.26 -3.11
N THR A 143 -48.63 36.01 -2.85
CA THR A 143 -49.76 36.83 -3.34
C THR A 143 -49.62 38.31 -2.99
N ASP A 144 -48.83 38.63 -1.96
CA ASP A 144 -48.58 39.98 -1.46
C ASP A 144 -47.57 40.78 -2.30
N ASP A 145 -46.84 40.14 -3.21
CA ASP A 145 -45.85 40.79 -4.10
C ASP A 145 -46.47 41.30 -5.42
N TYR A 146 -47.80 41.23 -5.55
CA TYR A 146 -48.54 41.71 -6.72
C TYR A 146 -48.90 43.20 -6.56
N ASN A 147 -47.96 44.11 -6.89
CA ASN A 147 -48.29 45.54 -7.00
C ASN A 147 -48.68 45.89 -8.44
N ARG A 148 -49.98 46.07 -8.69
CA ARG A 148 -50.51 46.52 -9.99
C ARG A 148 -50.59 48.04 -9.99
N ASP A 149 -49.54 48.71 -10.46
CA ASP A 149 -49.55 50.16 -10.68
C ASP A 149 -50.63 50.49 -11.74
N GLU A 150 -51.76 51.06 -11.30
CA GLU A 150 -52.81 51.54 -12.19
C GLU A 150 -52.39 52.88 -12.84
N PRO A 151 -52.35 52.98 -14.18
CA PRO A 151 -52.07 54.23 -14.84
C PRO A 151 -53.31 55.14 -14.78
N ARG A 152 -53.09 56.39 -14.34
CA ARG A 152 -54.10 57.47 -14.31
C ARG A 152 -54.58 57.90 -15.69
#